data_AF-A0A925ZKE3-F1
#
_entry.id   AF-A0A925ZKE3-F1
#
_cell.length_a   1.000
_cell.length_b   1.000
_cell.length_c   1.000
_cell.angle_alpha   90.00
_cell.angle_beta   90.00
_cell.angle_gamma   90.00
#
_symmetry.space_group_name_H-M   'P 1'
#
loop_
_entity.id
_entity.type
_entity.pdbx_description
1 polymer ?
#
loop_
_entity_poly.entity_id
_entity_poly.type
_entity_poly.pdbx_seq_one_letter_code
_entity_poly.pdbx_strand_id
1 'polypeptide(L)'
;MPESLASLRQTPLEHALCRQVVALRSTLVVDDTRLHPLVDSDPGSDERGANACAGVPLVTSDGEALGALCAIDDAPRVWSLDEIEMLEELAAMVVAQLDVRIAARERQDLDDVLRAVFDQSGAAFVLCTTEGNILRASARFCDALGYDASALRGRNAASLRHPDEITEAIRMRTGLLSGETTEATAIGRARHADGRWIDVVARATIVRDQRACARFLMVSYTLP
;
A
#
# COMPACT_ATOMS: atom_id res chain seq x y z
N MET A 1 32.31 -20.95 -7.98
CA MET A 1 31.80 -19.56 -7.85
C MET A 1 32.99 -18.62 -7.99
N PRO A 2 33.09 -17.85 -9.08
CA PRO A 2 34.15 -16.85 -9.25
C PRO A 2 34.21 -15.86 -8.08
N GLU A 3 35.42 -15.55 -7.57
CA GLU A 3 35.64 -14.68 -6.40
C GLU A 3 35.02 -13.28 -6.54
N SER A 4 34.84 -12.78 -7.77
CA SER A 4 34.23 -11.48 -8.07
C SER A 4 32.72 -11.43 -7.79
N LEU A 5 32.00 -12.56 -7.90
CA LEU A 5 30.55 -12.63 -7.72
C LEU A 5 30.16 -12.85 -6.24
N ALA A 6 31.01 -13.56 -5.49
CA ALA A 6 30.80 -13.81 -4.07
C ALA A 6 30.90 -12.52 -3.21
N SER A 7 31.65 -11.53 -3.69
CA SER A 7 31.97 -10.30 -2.94
C SER A 7 31.00 -9.13 -3.19
N LEU A 8 30.30 -9.09 -4.34
CA LEU A 8 29.38 -7.98 -4.68
C LEU A 8 27.90 -8.27 -4.33
N ARG A 9 27.49 -9.54 -4.23
CA ARG A 9 26.07 -9.97 -4.04
C ARG A 9 25.07 -9.33 -5.01
N GLN A 10 25.56 -8.71 -6.09
CA GLN A 10 24.79 -8.05 -7.13
C GLN A 10 25.54 -8.27 -8.44
N THR A 11 24.81 -8.69 -9.46
CA THR A 11 25.26 -8.70 -10.85
C THR A 11 24.32 -7.80 -11.63
N PRO A 12 24.81 -7.00 -12.59
CA PRO A 12 23.95 -6.35 -13.56
C PRO A 12 23.01 -7.40 -14.18
N LEU A 13 21.77 -7.01 -14.51
CA LEU A 13 20.73 -7.85 -15.11
C LEU A 13 21.08 -8.32 -16.55
N GLU A 14 22.37 -8.29 -16.88
CA GLU A 14 22.94 -8.37 -18.22
C GLU A 14 23.26 -9.80 -18.65
N HIS A 15 23.19 -10.78 -17.74
CA HIS A 15 23.30 -12.20 -18.10
C HIS A 15 22.15 -12.59 -19.03
N ALA A 16 22.50 -13.05 -20.24
CA ALA A 16 21.54 -13.44 -21.27
C ALA A 16 20.52 -14.48 -20.77
N LEU A 17 20.94 -15.38 -19.88
CA LEU A 17 20.09 -16.42 -19.31
C LEU A 17 18.97 -15.87 -18.41
N CYS A 18 19.27 -14.94 -17.49
CA CYS A 18 18.25 -14.37 -16.61
C CYS A 18 17.16 -13.67 -17.43
N ARG A 19 17.56 -12.95 -18.49
CA ARG A 19 16.62 -12.33 -19.43
C ARG A 19 15.75 -13.38 -20.14
N GLN A 20 16.34 -14.50 -20.56
CA GLN A 20 15.61 -15.60 -21.21
C GLN A 20 14.59 -16.24 -20.27
N VAL A 21 14.99 -16.55 -19.02
CA VAL A 21 14.10 -17.13 -18.00
C VAL A 21 12.90 -16.20 -17.75
N VAL A 22 13.14 -14.90 -17.60
CA VAL A 22 12.07 -13.89 -17.43
C VAL A 22 11.17 -13.82 -18.65
N ALA A 23 11.76 -13.77 -19.86
CA ALA A 23 11.01 -13.65 -21.11
C ALA A 23 10.13 -14.89 -21.39
N LEU A 24 10.65 -16.08 -21.11
CA LEU A 24 9.95 -17.35 -21.31
C LEU A 24 8.96 -17.66 -20.18
N ARG A 25 9.16 -17.08 -18.98
CA ARG A 25 8.44 -17.42 -17.74
C ARG A 25 8.47 -18.91 -17.43
N SER A 26 9.59 -19.57 -17.74
CA SER A 26 9.79 -21.00 -17.51
C SER A 26 11.20 -21.26 -16.98
N THR A 27 11.34 -22.34 -16.20
CA THR A 27 12.65 -22.85 -15.79
C THR A 27 13.50 -23.15 -17.03
N LEU A 28 14.75 -22.69 -17.02
CA LEU A 28 15.73 -22.93 -18.07
C LEU A 28 17.00 -23.52 -17.46
N VAL A 29 17.39 -24.69 -17.94
CA VAL A 29 18.58 -25.41 -17.48
C VAL A 29 19.56 -25.50 -18.64
N VAL A 30 20.79 -25.08 -18.39
CA VAL A 30 21.88 -25.07 -19.36
C VAL A 30 23.09 -25.74 -18.73
N ASP A 31 23.40 -26.93 -19.23
CA ASP A 31 24.51 -27.74 -18.72
C ASP A 31 25.88 -27.24 -19.19
N ASP A 32 25.94 -26.65 -20.39
CA ASP A 32 27.11 -25.98 -20.95
C ASP A 32 26.70 -24.74 -21.75
N THR A 33 27.01 -23.55 -21.24
CA THR A 33 26.62 -22.26 -21.84
C THR A 33 27.28 -22.03 -23.20
N ARG A 34 28.43 -22.65 -23.47
CA ARG A 34 29.16 -22.54 -24.75
C ARG A 34 28.50 -23.31 -25.89
N LEU A 35 27.59 -24.24 -25.54
CA LEU A 35 26.88 -25.10 -26.50
C LEU A 35 25.42 -24.68 -26.66
N HIS A 36 24.93 -23.75 -25.85
CA HIS A 36 23.51 -23.44 -25.79
C HIS A 36 23.15 -22.30 -26.77
N PRO A 37 22.28 -22.54 -27.78
CA PRO A 37 21.98 -21.57 -28.85
C PRO A 37 21.44 -20.21 -28.37
N LEU A 38 20.85 -20.20 -27.17
CA LEU A 38 20.25 -19.01 -26.55
C LEU A 38 21.23 -18.16 -25.72
N VAL A 39 22.45 -18.65 -25.49
CA VAL A 39 23.49 -17.97 -24.69
C VAL A 39 24.64 -17.46 -25.59
N ASP A 40 24.71 -17.90 -26.85
CA ASP A 40 25.83 -17.68 -27.76
C ASP A 40 25.68 -16.49 -28.73
N SER A 41 25.11 -15.35 -28.29
CA SER A 41 24.96 -14.20 -29.21
C SER A 41 25.03 -12.82 -28.57
N ASP A 42 26.10 -12.53 -27.82
CA ASP A 42 26.57 -11.14 -27.68
C ASP A 42 28.09 -11.03 -27.83
N PRO A 43 28.61 -10.71 -29.05
CA PRO A 43 30.04 -10.57 -29.29
C PRO A 43 30.55 -9.27 -28.65
N GLY A 44 31.00 -9.38 -27.39
CA GLY A 44 31.48 -8.25 -26.59
C GLY A 44 31.33 -8.47 -25.08
N SER A 45 30.55 -9.46 -24.67
CA SER A 45 30.41 -9.87 -23.27
C SER A 45 31.62 -10.72 -22.85
N ASP A 46 32.55 -10.15 -22.09
CA ASP A 46 33.58 -10.91 -21.36
C ASP A 46 32.92 -11.59 -20.14
N GLU A 47 31.81 -12.33 -20.34
CA GLU A 47 31.07 -13.08 -19.33
C GLU A 47 31.79 -14.41 -19.01
N ARG A 48 33.05 -14.32 -18.60
CA ARG A 48 33.80 -15.43 -18.01
C ARG A 48 33.34 -15.62 -16.57
N GLY A 49 32.21 -16.29 -16.36
CA GLY A 49 31.71 -16.52 -15.00
C GLY A 49 31.00 -17.85 -14.80
N ALA A 50 30.11 -18.24 -15.71
CA ALA A 50 29.29 -19.44 -15.57
C ALA A 50 29.32 -20.30 -16.84
N ASN A 51 29.89 -21.50 -16.71
CA ASN A 51 29.87 -22.51 -17.78
C ASN A 51 28.63 -23.40 -17.70
N ALA A 52 27.90 -23.41 -16.57
CA ALA A 52 26.59 -24.05 -16.44
C ALA A 52 25.67 -23.17 -15.59
N CYS A 53 24.36 -23.24 -15.84
CA CYS A 53 23.37 -22.46 -15.10
C CYS A 53 21.97 -23.07 -15.14
N ALA A 54 21.27 -23.02 -14.01
CA ALA A 54 19.84 -23.30 -13.92
C ALA A 54 19.14 -22.05 -13.39
N GLY A 55 18.10 -21.60 -14.09
CA GLY A 55 17.33 -20.40 -13.72
C GLY A 55 15.85 -20.69 -13.65
N VAL A 56 15.21 -20.25 -12.56
CA VAL A 56 13.77 -20.35 -12.32
C VAL A 56 13.18 -18.94 -12.31
N PRO A 57 12.05 -18.69 -12.99
CA PRO A 57 11.46 -17.36 -13.02
C PRO A 57 10.81 -17.03 -11.67
N LEU A 58 10.95 -15.78 -11.24
CA LEU A 58 10.26 -15.23 -10.09
C LEU A 58 8.97 -14.57 -10.57
N VAL A 59 7.91 -15.37 -10.70
CA VAL A 59 6.60 -14.92 -11.19
C VAL A 59 5.65 -14.73 -10.02
N THR A 60 5.10 -13.53 -9.89
CA THR A 60 4.12 -13.16 -8.86
C THR A 60 2.77 -13.84 -9.09
N SER A 61 1.90 -13.80 -8.08
CA SER A 61 0.56 -14.41 -8.16
C SER A 61 -0.37 -13.81 -9.22
N ASP A 62 -0.09 -12.61 -9.70
CA ASP A 62 -0.77 -11.94 -10.82
C ASP A 62 -0.11 -12.19 -12.20
N GLY A 63 0.95 -12.99 -12.26
CA GLY A 63 1.58 -13.45 -13.50
C GLY A 63 2.71 -12.55 -14.03
N GLU A 64 3.12 -11.54 -13.26
CA GLU A 64 4.26 -10.68 -13.60
C GLU A 64 5.58 -11.38 -13.28
N ALA A 65 6.52 -11.38 -14.23
CA ALA A 65 7.85 -11.94 -14.01
C ALA A 65 8.80 -10.83 -13.52
N LEU A 66 9.09 -10.81 -12.22
CA LEU A 66 9.92 -9.78 -11.59
C LEU A 66 11.42 -10.01 -11.80
N GLY A 67 11.81 -11.24 -12.13
CA GLY A 67 13.21 -11.62 -12.28
C GLY A 67 13.40 -13.13 -12.38
N ALA A 68 14.62 -13.58 -12.12
CA ALA A 68 14.97 -14.99 -12.08
C ALA A 68 15.84 -15.29 -10.86
N LEU A 69 15.64 -16.45 -10.25
CA LEU A 69 16.55 -17.04 -9.28
C LEU A 69 17.42 -18.05 -10.02
N CYS A 70 18.73 -17.85 -10.01
CA CYS A 70 19.67 -18.66 -10.78
C CYS A 70 20.73 -19.30 -9.88
N ALA A 71 21.00 -20.57 -10.14
CA ALA A 71 22.21 -21.26 -9.72
C ALA A 71 23.19 -21.30 -10.90
N ILE A 72 24.46 -21.05 -10.63
CA ILE A 72 25.52 -21.00 -11.66
C ILE A 72 26.76 -21.79 -11.22
N ASP A 73 27.44 -22.40 -12.18
CA ASP A 73 28.66 -23.17 -11.97
C ASP A 73 29.74 -22.76 -12.99
N ASP A 74 31.01 -22.81 -12.60
CA ASP A 74 32.15 -22.41 -13.43
C ASP A 74 32.73 -23.58 -14.26
N ALA A 75 32.18 -24.78 -14.12
CA ALA A 75 32.40 -25.92 -14.99
C ALA A 75 31.07 -26.40 -15.63
N PRO A 76 31.11 -27.01 -16.84
CA PRO A 76 29.95 -27.72 -17.38
C PRO A 76 29.46 -28.78 -16.41
N ARG A 77 28.15 -28.88 -16.24
CA ARG A 77 27.54 -29.72 -15.21
C ARG A 77 26.16 -30.16 -15.65
N VAL A 78 25.81 -31.40 -15.33
CA VAL A 78 24.44 -31.91 -15.46
C VAL A 78 23.71 -31.65 -14.14
N TRP A 79 22.58 -30.95 -14.20
CA TRP A 79 21.72 -30.67 -13.05
C TRP A 79 20.80 -31.87 -12.77
N SER A 80 20.71 -32.28 -11.52
CA SER A 80 19.75 -33.30 -11.11
C SER A 80 18.34 -32.72 -10.96
N LEU A 81 17.33 -33.60 -11.03
CA LEU A 81 15.94 -33.20 -10.82
C LEU A 81 15.72 -32.61 -9.42
N ASP A 82 16.31 -33.21 -8.39
CA ASP A 82 16.22 -32.74 -7.00
C ASP A 82 16.83 -31.32 -6.83
N GLU A 83 17.89 -30.99 -7.56
CA GLU A 83 18.50 -29.65 -7.54
C GLU A 83 17.62 -28.61 -8.22
N ILE A 84 16.97 -28.98 -9.32
CA ILE A 84 16.02 -28.11 -10.02
C ILE A 84 14.78 -27.89 -9.15
N GLU A 85 14.23 -28.94 -8.56
CA GLU A 85 13.08 -28.87 -7.65
C GLU A 85 13.38 -28.00 -6.43
N MET A 86 14.56 -28.17 -5.81
CA MET A 86 15.01 -27.30 -4.72
C MET A 86 15.11 -25.84 -5.14
N LEU A 87 15.61 -25.56 -6.35
CA LEU A 87 15.70 -24.19 -6.86
C LEU A 87 14.31 -23.59 -7.11
N GLU A 88 13.37 -24.39 -7.60
CA GLU A 88 11.97 -24.02 -7.79
C GLU A 88 11.25 -23.73 -6.47
N GLU A 89 11.47 -24.56 -5.45
CA GLU A 89 10.96 -24.33 -4.09
C GLU A 89 11.50 -23.04 -3.49
N LEU A 90 12.80 -22.79 -3.62
CA LEU A 90 13.42 -21.54 -3.17
C LEU A 90 12.87 -20.33 -3.92
N ALA A 91 12.67 -20.43 -5.24
CA ALA A 91 12.05 -19.38 -6.03
C ALA A 91 10.62 -19.08 -5.56
N ALA A 92 9.83 -20.12 -5.29
CA ALA A 92 8.47 -19.98 -4.76
C ALA A 92 8.45 -19.28 -3.39
N MET A 93 9.38 -19.61 -2.49
CA MET A 93 9.53 -18.93 -1.21
C MET A 93 9.88 -17.45 -1.38
N VAL A 94 10.77 -17.12 -2.31
CA VAL A 94 11.15 -15.73 -2.63
C VAL A 94 9.94 -14.96 -3.16
N VAL A 95 9.20 -15.53 -4.11
CA VAL A 95 7.96 -14.93 -4.64
C VAL A 95 6.95 -14.66 -3.52
N ALA A 96 6.70 -15.62 -2.64
CA ALA A 96 5.76 -15.44 -1.54
C ALA A 96 6.15 -14.25 -0.63
N GLN A 97 7.46 -14.03 -0.41
CA GLN A 97 7.94 -12.88 0.35
C GLN A 97 7.86 -11.56 -0.44
N LEU A 98 8.05 -11.60 -1.75
CA LEU A 98 7.89 -10.44 -2.62
C LEU A 98 6.43 -9.98 -2.65
N ASP A 99 5.48 -10.91 -2.86
CA ASP A 99 4.04 -10.64 -2.88
C ASP A 99 3.58 -9.93 -1.59
N VAL A 100 4.03 -10.43 -0.42
CA VAL A 100 3.72 -9.80 0.87
C VAL A 100 4.25 -8.36 0.94
N ARG A 101 5.46 -8.10 0.45
CA ARG A 101 6.07 -6.77 0.48
C ARG A 101 5.42 -5.81 -0.52
N ILE A 102 5.06 -6.29 -1.70
CA ILE A 102 4.34 -5.52 -2.73
C ILE A 102 2.99 -5.08 -2.17
N ALA A 103 2.19 -6.03 -1.67
CA ALA A 103 0.88 -5.73 -1.08
C ALA A 103 0.97 -4.76 0.12
N ALA A 104 2.00 -4.91 0.97
CA ALA A 104 2.23 -3.98 2.07
C ALA A 104 2.55 -2.56 1.58
N ARG A 105 3.32 -2.44 0.50
CA ARG A 105 3.71 -1.15 -0.08
C ARG A 105 2.56 -0.46 -0.80
N GLU A 106 1.79 -1.20 -1.59
CA GLU A 106 0.58 -0.68 -2.22
C GLU A 106 -0.42 -0.15 -1.19
N ARG A 107 -0.60 -0.88 -0.08
CA ARG A 107 -1.44 -0.43 1.03
C ARG A 107 -0.92 0.87 1.65
N GLN A 108 0.40 0.97 1.85
CA GLN A 108 1.01 2.17 2.39
C GLN A 108 0.86 3.36 1.42
N ASP A 109 1.10 3.15 0.13
CA ASP A 109 0.97 4.18 -0.90
C ASP A 109 -0.48 4.67 -0.99
N LEU A 110 -1.47 3.76 -0.89
CA LEU A 110 -2.88 4.13 -0.82
C LEU A 110 -3.19 4.94 0.46
N ASP A 111 -2.68 4.52 1.62
CA ASP A 111 -2.89 5.24 2.87
C ASP A 111 -2.27 6.66 2.83
N ASP A 112 -1.11 6.81 2.17
CA ASP A 112 -0.43 8.08 1.96
C ASP A 112 -1.18 8.97 0.97
N VAL A 113 -1.69 8.42 -0.13
CA VAL A 113 -2.57 9.14 -1.08
C VAL A 113 -3.86 9.57 -0.39
N LEU A 114 -4.52 8.68 0.36
CA LEU A 114 -5.70 9.03 1.13
C LEU A 114 -5.39 10.14 2.12
N ARG A 115 -4.27 10.06 2.84
CA ARG A 115 -3.85 11.13 3.75
C ARG A 115 -3.65 12.45 3.00
N ALA A 116 -2.96 12.43 1.86
CA ALA A 116 -2.73 13.61 1.05
C ALA A 116 -4.04 14.23 0.55
N VAL A 117 -4.98 13.43 0.04
CA VAL A 117 -6.30 13.91 -0.41
C VAL A 117 -7.11 14.49 0.74
N PHE A 118 -7.09 13.83 1.91
CA PHE A 118 -7.76 14.33 3.11
C PHE A 118 -7.18 15.68 3.56
N ASP A 119 -5.85 15.80 3.62
CA ASP A 119 -5.15 16.99 4.12
C ASP A 119 -5.13 18.15 3.10
N GLN A 120 -5.11 17.87 1.79
CA GLN A 120 -5.10 18.89 0.72
C GLN A 120 -6.49 19.44 0.36
N SER A 121 -7.58 18.87 0.90
CA SER A 121 -8.94 19.31 0.61
C SER A 121 -9.23 20.79 0.93
N GLY A 122 -8.36 21.45 1.72
CA GLY A 122 -8.56 22.82 2.20
C GLY A 122 -9.77 22.98 3.14
N ALA A 123 -10.50 21.90 3.40
CA ALA A 123 -11.73 21.89 4.18
C ALA A 123 -11.45 21.46 5.62
N ALA A 124 -12.04 22.18 6.59
CA ALA A 124 -12.05 21.73 7.97
C ALA A 124 -13.11 20.62 8.11
N PHE A 125 -12.71 19.39 8.41
CA PHE A 125 -13.65 18.31 8.67
C PHE A 125 -13.06 17.27 9.63
N VAL A 126 -13.95 16.44 10.19
CA VAL A 126 -13.59 15.24 10.94
C VAL A 126 -14.29 14.02 10.35
N LEU A 127 -13.60 12.89 10.35
CA LEU A 127 -14.15 11.57 10.07
C LEU A 127 -14.44 10.87 11.40
N CYS A 128 -15.65 10.36 11.56
CA CYS A 128 -16.12 9.72 12.78
C CYS A 128 -16.69 8.32 12.52
N THR A 129 -16.72 7.50 13.57
CA THR A 129 -17.55 6.28 13.59
C THR A 129 -19.04 6.64 13.56
N THR A 130 -19.92 5.66 13.36
CA THR A 130 -21.39 5.82 13.45
C THR A 130 -21.86 6.25 14.85
N GLU A 131 -21.06 5.99 15.88
CA GLU A 131 -21.28 6.45 17.26
C GLU A 131 -20.82 7.91 17.49
N GLY A 132 -20.14 8.51 16.52
CA GLY A 132 -19.63 9.88 16.59
C GLY A 132 -18.24 10.02 17.19
N ASN A 133 -17.50 8.92 17.37
CA ASN A 133 -16.12 8.97 17.86
C ASN A 133 -15.18 9.34 16.71
N ILE A 134 -14.35 10.36 16.91
CA ILE A 134 -13.45 10.88 15.87
C ILE A 134 -12.37 9.86 15.56
N LEU A 135 -12.30 9.43 14.31
CA LEU A 135 -11.23 8.59 13.77
C LEU A 135 -10.06 9.44 13.29
N ARG A 136 -10.37 10.57 12.64
CA ARG A 136 -9.38 11.49 12.06
C ARG A 136 -9.96 12.91 11.94
N ALA A 137 -9.10 13.91 12.03
CA ALA A 137 -9.42 15.31 11.75
C ALA A 137 -8.49 15.82 10.64
N SER A 138 -9.00 16.67 9.74
CA SER A 138 -8.16 17.31 8.71
C SER A 138 -7.25 18.36 9.32
N ALA A 139 -6.10 18.61 8.69
CA ALA A 139 -5.17 19.66 9.13
C ALA A 139 -5.87 21.02 9.28
N ARG A 140 -6.73 21.40 8.32
CA ARG A 140 -7.48 22.65 8.38
C ARG A 140 -8.42 22.74 9.60
N PHE A 141 -9.02 21.63 10.03
CA PHE A 141 -9.86 21.59 11.23
C PHE A 141 -9.02 21.82 12.48
N CYS A 142 -7.89 21.13 12.58
CA CYS A 142 -6.92 21.27 13.67
C CYS A 142 -6.43 22.72 13.77
N ASP A 143 -6.00 23.31 12.66
CA ASP A 143 -5.51 24.70 12.62
C ASP A 143 -6.59 25.72 12.99
N ALA A 144 -7.82 25.51 12.50
CA ALA A 144 -8.92 26.46 12.72
C ALA A 144 -9.46 26.42 14.16
N LEU A 145 -9.47 25.25 14.80
CA LEU A 145 -9.99 25.06 16.16
C LEU A 145 -8.88 24.89 17.23
N GLY A 146 -7.61 24.95 16.84
CA GLY A 146 -6.45 24.91 17.73
C GLY A 146 -6.16 23.55 18.36
N TYR A 147 -6.68 22.45 17.80
CA TYR A 147 -6.46 21.11 18.34
C TYR A 147 -5.31 20.40 17.67
N ASP A 148 -4.59 19.59 18.46
CA ASP A 148 -3.74 18.55 17.91
C ASP A 148 -4.58 17.35 17.46
N ALA A 149 -4.25 16.76 16.31
CA ALA A 149 -4.98 15.63 15.76
C ALA A 149 -4.98 14.40 16.69
N SER A 150 -3.90 14.19 17.46
CA SER A 150 -3.82 13.08 18.42
C SER A 150 -4.76 13.26 19.61
N ALA A 151 -4.99 14.50 20.05
CA ALA A 151 -5.90 14.81 21.15
C ALA A 151 -7.39 14.64 20.78
N LEU A 152 -7.69 14.64 19.48
CA LEU A 152 -9.04 14.44 18.95
C LEU A 152 -9.37 12.97 18.72
N ARG A 153 -8.38 12.11 18.48
CA ARG A 153 -8.60 10.69 18.16
C ARG A 153 -9.32 9.97 19.30
N GLY A 154 -10.43 9.30 18.97
CA GLY A 154 -11.30 8.60 19.92
C GLY A 154 -12.26 9.50 20.72
N ARG A 155 -12.08 10.82 20.69
CA ARG A 155 -13.01 11.76 21.34
C ARG A 155 -14.34 11.78 20.59
N ASN A 156 -15.45 11.90 21.31
CA ASN A 156 -16.76 12.04 20.68
C ASN A 156 -16.92 13.46 20.09
N ALA A 157 -17.28 13.56 18.81
CA ALA A 157 -17.43 14.83 18.10
C ALA A 157 -18.51 15.74 18.71
N ALA A 158 -19.53 15.17 19.37
CA ALA A 158 -20.57 15.97 20.05
C ALA A 158 -20.00 16.78 21.23
N SER A 159 -18.90 16.34 21.85
CA SER A 159 -18.23 17.08 22.93
C SER A 159 -17.57 18.39 22.48
N LEU A 160 -17.35 18.54 21.16
CA LEU A 160 -16.82 19.75 20.57
C LEU A 160 -17.92 20.76 20.22
N ARG A 161 -19.20 20.41 20.39
CA ARG A 161 -20.33 21.31 20.16
C ARG A 161 -20.73 22.02 21.44
N HIS A 162 -21.43 23.14 21.30
CA HIS A 162 -22.05 23.80 22.45
C HIS A 162 -23.06 22.86 23.14
N PRO A 163 -23.10 22.79 24.48
CA PRO A 163 -23.96 21.85 25.22
C PRO A 163 -25.44 21.88 24.80
N ASP A 164 -25.98 23.08 24.58
CA ASP A 164 -27.37 23.28 24.16
C ASP A 164 -27.69 22.69 22.77
N GLU A 165 -26.67 22.47 21.95
CA GLU A 165 -26.78 22.03 20.56
C GLU A 165 -26.49 20.53 20.39
N ILE A 166 -26.13 19.82 21.48
CA ILE A 166 -25.78 18.39 21.45
C ILE A 166 -27.00 17.52 21.10
N THR A 167 -28.16 17.82 21.69
CA THR A 167 -29.39 17.04 21.47
C THR A 167 -29.82 17.07 20.00
N GLU A 168 -29.70 18.23 19.36
CA GLU A 168 -29.99 18.37 17.93
C GLU A 168 -29.00 17.58 17.08
N ALA A 169 -27.70 17.63 17.40
CA ALA A 169 -26.68 16.86 16.69
C ALA A 169 -26.91 15.34 16.81
N ILE A 170 -27.35 14.85 17.97
CA ILE A 170 -27.73 13.43 18.16
C ILE A 170 -28.91 13.08 17.27
N ARG A 171 -29.95 13.93 17.22
CA ARG A 171 -31.13 13.71 16.37
C ARG A 171 -30.75 13.64 14.90
N MET A 172 -29.95 14.59 14.41
CA MET A 172 -29.46 14.62 13.03
C MET A 172 -28.67 13.34 12.69
N ARG A 173 -27.78 12.92 13.58
CA ARG A 173 -27.02 11.68 13.42
C ARG A 173 -27.94 10.46 13.32
N THR A 174 -28.95 10.36 14.17
CA THR A 174 -29.93 9.27 14.12
C THR A 174 -30.66 9.24 12.77
N GLY A 175 -31.10 10.39 12.25
CA GLY A 175 -31.74 10.48 10.93
C GLY A 175 -30.83 10.11 9.75
N LEU A 176 -29.53 10.42 9.85
CA LEU A 176 -28.54 9.99 8.85
C LEU A 176 -28.33 8.47 8.87
N LEU A 177 -28.26 7.88 10.07
CA LEU A 177 -28.05 6.44 10.26
C LEU A 177 -29.28 5.63 9.80
N SER A 178 -30.49 6.07 10.15
CA SER A 178 -31.74 5.43 9.73
C SER A 178 -32.01 5.54 8.23
N GLY A 179 -31.35 6.48 7.54
CA GLY A 179 -31.53 6.72 6.11
C GLY A 179 -32.73 7.62 5.80
N GLU A 180 -33.36 8.22 6.82
CA GLU A 180 -34.37 9.28 6.63
C GLU A 180 -33.79 10.49 5.90
N THR A 181 -32.49 10.75 6.10
CA THR A 181 -31.74 11.81 5.43
C THR A 181 -30.37 11.29 4.99
N THR A 182 -29.83 11.83 3.91
CA THR A 182 -28.49 11.51 3.39
C THR A 182 -27.43 12.51 3.84
N GLU A 183 -27.87 13.74 4.13
CA GLU A 183 -27.05 14.83 4.65
C GLU A 183 -27.84 15.67 5.67
N ALA A 184 -27.13 16.27 6.62
CA ALA A 184 -27.70 17.19 7.59
C ALA A 184 -26.78 18.41 7.73
N THR A 185 -27.36 19.61 7.80
CA THR A 185 -26.62 20.86 7.98
C THR A 185 -27.16 21.60 9.20
N ALA A 186 -26.27 22.13 10.04
CA ALA A 186 -26.61 22.87 11.24
C ALA A 186 -25.68 24.07 11.43
N ILE A 187 -26.25 25.22 11.79
CA ILE A 187 -25.49 26.37 12.26
C ILE A 187 -25.34 26.22 13.77
N GLY A 188 -24.14 26.40 14.29
CA GLY A 188 -23.89 26.26 15.72
C GLY A 188 -22.49 26.71 16.12
N ARG A 189 -22.08 26.31 17.31
CA ARG A 189 -20.79 26.70 17.89
C ARG A 189 -19.91 25.49 18.16
N ALA A 190 -18.67 25.57 17.68
CA ALA A 190 -17.62 24.61 17.94
C ALA A 190 -16.67 25.14 19.03
N ARG A 191 -16.22 24.25 19.92
CA ARG A 191 -15.29 24.55 20.99
C ARG A 191 -13.87 24.57 20.45
N HIS A 192 -13.19 25.70 20.54
CA HIS A 192 -11.75 25.79 20.29
C HIS A 192 -10.95 25.21 21.47
N ALA A 193 -9.69 24.82 21.25
CA ALA A 193 -8.86 24.18 22.27
C ALA A 193 -8.58 25.05 23.51
N ASP A 194 -8.57 26.37 23.37
CA ASP A 194 -8.48 27.33 24.50
C ASP A 194 -9.79 27.48 25.30
N GLY A 195 -10.88 26.85 24.85
CA GLY A 195 -12.18 26.87 25.49
C GLY A 195 -13.18 27.90 24.94
N ARG A 196 -12.79 28.78 24.00
CA ARG A 196 -13.74 29.72 23.37
C ARG A 196 -14.66 29.02 22.38
N TRP A 197 -15.79 29.63 22.10
CA TRP A 197 -16.76 29.16 21.10
C TRP A 197 -16.55 29.89 19.79
N ILE A 198 -16.58 29.15 18.69
CA ILE A 198 -16.45 29.66 17.32
C ILE A 198 -17.70 29.28 16.55
N ASP A 199 -18.34 30.27 15.92
CA ASP A 199 -19.49 30.03 15.06
C ASP A 199 -19.06 29.25 13.82
N VAL A 200 -19.82 28.20 13.50
CA VAL A 200 -19.54 27.30 12.40
C VAL A 200 -20.84 26.85 11.73
N VAL A 201 -20.75 26.55 10.44
CA VAL A 201 -21.74 25.73 9.75
C VAL A 201 -21.20 24.32 9.67
N ALA A 202 -21.84 23.40 10.39
CA ALA A 202 -21.50 21.99 10.37
C ALA A 202 -22.38 21.24 9.37
N ARG A 203 -21.77 20.53 8.42
CA ARG A 203 -22.48 19.61 7.52
C ARG A 203 -22.02 18.19 7.78
N ALA A 204 -22.96 17.29 8.05
CA ALA A 204 -22.72 15.88 8.27
C ALA A 204 -23.25 15.04 7.10
N THR A 205 -22.42 14.14 6.58
CA THR A 205 -22.77 13.16 5.55
C THR A 205 -22.41 11.76 6.02
N ILE A 206 -23.15 10.76 5.54
CA ILE A 206 -22.91 9.36 5.88
C ILE A 206 -22.22 8.64 4.72
N VAL A 207 -21.10 7.98 5.03
CA VAL A 207 -20.38 7.14 4.09
C VAL A 207 -20.83 5.70 4.30
N ARG A 208 -21.41 5.12 3.26
CA ARG A 208 -21.90 3.74 3.22
C ARG A 208 -20.96 2.86 2.41
N ASP A 209 -20.88 1.58 2.73
CA ASP A 209 -20.13 0.60 1.93
C ASP A 209 -20.92 0.15 0.68
N GLN A 210 -20.32 -0.77 -0.10
CA GLN A 210 -20.95 -1.35 -1.30
C GLN A 210 -22.26 -2.10 -1.01
N ARG A 211 -22.54 -2.45 0.25
CA ARG A 211 -23.78 -3.09 0.71
C ARG A 211 -24.75 -2.08 1.35
N ALA A 212 -24.54 -0.79 1.13
CA ALA A 212 -25.30 0.32 1.71
C ALA A 212 -25.29 0.41 3.26
N CYS A 213 -24.38 -0.34 3.91
CA CYS A 213 -24.24 -0.30 5.36
C CYS A 213 -23.45 0.95 5.76
N ALA A 214 -23.96 1.69 6.76
CA ALA A 214 -23.28 2.84 7.32
C ALA A 214 -21.91 2.44 7.90
N ARG A 215 -20.83 3.09 7.45
CA ARG A 215 -19.48 2.85 7.98
C ARG A 215 -18.92 4.04 8.72
N PHE A 216 -19.04 5.23 8.15
CA PHE A 216 -18.46 6.44 8.73
C PHE A 216 -19.39 7.64 8.59
N LEU A 217 -19.19 8.63 9.45
CA LEU A 217 -19.78 9.95 9.34
C LEU A 217 -18.66 10.95 9.04
N MET A 218 -18.83 11.75 8.01
CA MET A 218 -17.95 12.88 7.75
C MET A 218 -18.67 14.16 8.16
N VAL A 219 -18.04 14.97 9.00
CA VAL A 219 -18.59 16.26 9.43
C VAL A 219 -17.64 17.36 9.01
N SER A 220 -18.04 18.15 8.03
CA SER A 220 -17.32 19.35 7.61
C SER A 220 -17.80 20.58 8.38
N TYR A 221 -16.90 21.52 8.56
CA TYR A 221 -17.07 22.77 9.29
C TYR A 221 -16.67 23.90 8.36
N THR A 222 -17.63 24.76 8.04
CA THR A 222 -17.34 26.04 7.41
C THR A 222 -17.21 27.08 8.52
N LEU A 223 -16.02 27.64 8.65
CA LEU A 223 -15.74 28.76 9.55
C LEU A 223 -15.99 30.08 8.79
N PRO A 224 -16.36 31.16 9.50
CA PRO A 224 -16.54 32.49 8.90
C PRO A 224 -15.24 33.07 8.32
#